data_AF-A0A4Q6C0P7-F1
#
_entry.id   AF-A0A4Q6C0P7-F1
#
_cell.length_a   1.000
_cell.length_b   1.000
_cell.length_c   1.000
_cell.angle_alpha   90.00
_cell.angle_beta   90.00
_cell.angle_gamma   90.00
#
_symmetry.space_group_name_H-M   'P 1'
#
loop_
_entity.id
_entity.type
_entity.pdbx_description
1 polymer ?
#
loop_
_entity_poly.entity_id
_entity_poly.type
_entity_poly.pdbx_seq_one_letter_code
_entity_poly.pdbx_strand_id
1 'polypeptide(L)'
;KDLEQFLDQHCPRVRFQKAEGDDSISGNAPPYDSWKPEFTLACHRLLQRAVIQVQSAGKDTVTTGNVLVAIFNEKDSHAVYFMESQGTTQFDVINYLSHGVSKFDPTGTASKDSSSSSTSNRSTTAKEDSEMDIDGLPKDGSKQGKQSPLRAYCVNLNERAKQGKMDPLIGRDDVLERAIQVLCRRTKNNPLFIGEPGVGKTAIADGLAMRIVEGKAPDLLKDAIIFSLDMGSLLAGTKFRGDFEERLKAVVKALEQEKHGILFIDEIHTLVGAGATSGGSMDASNLLKPALANGSLSCIGSTTYKEYRQHFEKDRALARRFQKIDVKEPSVEDAIKILEGLKTKYEEHHNVKYSSAAVKAAAELSARYIQGRHLPDKAIDVLDEVGSRVRIQAKDSETKNIKVTDVERVVSSMAQVPSQSVNSQDKTQLRDLEKNLKSVVFGQDKAIEAVTTAIKLSRTGLARENKPIGSYLFAGPTGVGKTEVTKQLAHFLGNNFIRFDMSEYMEKHAVSRLVGAPPGYVGYEEGGLLTEAV
;
A
#
# COMPACT_ATOMS: atom_id res chain seq x y z
N LYS A 1 17.21 60.56 -3.65
CA LYS A 1 18.42 61.36 -4.00
C LYS A 1 19.44 60.36 -4.55
N ASP A 2 20.04 60.71 -5.69
CA ASP A 2 20.62 59.86 -6.73
C ASP A 2 21.12 58.45 -6.37
N LEU A 3 20.50 57.46 -7.01
CA LEU A 3 20.97 56.08 -7.05
C LEU A 3 22.40 55.99 -7.58
N GLU A 4 22.77 56.84 -8.54
CA GLU A 4 24.12 56.91 -9.10
C GLU A 4 25.16 57.31 -8.05
N GLN A 5 24.86 58.30 -7.20
CA GLN A 5 25.76 58.73 -6.12
C GLN A 5 25.92 57.65 -5.05
N PHE A 6 24.84 56.90 -4.77
CA PHE A 6 24.87 55.79 -3.83
C PHE A 6 25.74 54.64 -4.35
N LEU A 7 25.59 54.27 -5.62
CA LEU A 7 26.38 53.22 -6.27
C LEU A 7 27.87 53.59 -6.31
N ASP A 8 28.20 54.84 -6.65
CA ASP A 8 29.60 55.31 -6.69
C ASP A 8 30.28 55.29 -5.31
N GLN A 9 29.52 55.51 -4.23
CA GLN A 9 30.05 55.51 -2.87
C GLN A 9 30.11 54.11 -2.24
N HIS A 10 29.27 53.17 -2.68
CA HIS A 10 29.04 51.89 -1.98
C HIS A 10 29.41 50.65 -2.80
N CYS A 11 29.64 50.76 -4.12
CA CYS A 11 30.17 49.65 -4.91
C CYS A 11 31.72 49.64 -4.89
N PRO A 12 32.36 48.53 -4.49
CA PRO A 12 33.82 48.42 -4.54
C PRO A 12 34.30 48.49 -6.00
N ARG A 13 35.22 49.44 -6.28
CA ARG A 13 35.91 49.50 -7.58
C ARG A 13 36.71 48.21 -7.78
N VAL A 14 36.29 47.40 -8.75
CA VAL A 14 36.91 46.12 -9.07
C VAL A 14 38.40 46.33 -9.37
N ARG A 15 39.28 45.81 -8.51
CA ARG A 15 40.72 45.73 -8.79
C ARG A 15 40.97 44.55 -9.71
N PHE A 16 41.69 44.80 -10.79
CA PHE A 16 42.16 43.82 -11.76
C PHE A 16 42.87 42.64 -11.09
N GLN A 17 42.45 41.42 -11.41
CA GLN A 17 43.31 40.24 -11.30
C GLN A 17 43.46 39.67 -12.71
N LYS A 18 44.69 39.71 -13.23
CA LYS A 18 45.05 39.16 -14.53
C LYS A 18 44.84 37.64 -14.45
N ALA A 19 44.03 37.06 -15.33
CA ALA A 19 43.95 35.61 -15.46
C ALA A 19 45.28 35.09 -16.03
N GLU A 20 45.86 34.06 -15.41
CA GLU A 20 47.05 33.38 -15.93
C GLU A 20 46.69 32.71 -17.27
N GLY A 21 47.42 33.06 -18.34
CA GLY A 21 47.32 32.38 -19.65
C GLY A 21 46.99 33.24 -20.87
N ASP A 22 46.80 34.55 -20.73
CA ASP A 22 46.57 35.45 -21.88
C ASP A 22 47.76 36.40 -22.10
N ASP A 23 48.73 35.93 -22.89
CA ASP A 23 49.94 36.67 -23.32
C ASP A 23 49.73 37.46 -24.62
N SER A 24 48.47 37.76 -24.98
CA SER A 24 48.16 38.58 -26.15
C SER A 24 47.35 39.81 -25.80
N ILE A 25 47.96 40.82 -25.16
CA ILE A 25 47.68 42.26 -25.37
C ILE A 25 48.83 43.05 -24.71
N SER A 26 49.78 43.48 -25.54
CA SER A 26 50.70 44.56 -25.21
C SER A 26 49.99 45.89 -25.46
N GLY A 27 49.73 46.67 -24.40
CA GLY A 27 49.41 48.09 -24.50
C GLY A 27 47.92 48.45 -24.65
N ASN A 28 47.41 49.14 -23.64
CA ASN A 28 46.09 49.77 -23.51
C ASN A 28 44.86 48.85 -23.60
N ALA A 29 44.24 48.62 -22.43
CA ALA A 29 42.89 48.06 -22.33
C ALA A 29 41.90 48.91 -23.16
N PRO A 30 40.98 48.29 -23.91
CA PRO A 30 40.04 49.02 -24.75
C PRO A 30 39.07 49.83 -23.87
N PRO A 31 38.58 50.99 -24.36
CA PRO A 31 37.67 51.85 -23.60
C PRO A 31 36.42 51.10 -23.15
N TYR A 32 35.92 51.44 -21.94
CA TYR A 32 34.84 50.76 -21.22
C TYR A 32 33.61 50.45 -22.09
N ASP A 33 33.31 51.28 -23.10
CA ASP A 33 32.17 51.11 -24.02
C ASP A 33 32.21 49.88 -24.93
N SER A 34 33.35 49.17 -25.00
CA SER A 34 33.52 47.99 -25.86
C SER A 34 33.32 46.64 -25.15
N TRP A 35 33.02 46.65 -23.85
CA TRP A 35 32.97 45.43 -23.05
C TRP A 35 31.55 44.85 -23.03
N LYS A 36 31.41 43.56 -23.37
CA LYS A 36 30.16 42.80 -23.20
C LYS A 36 30.27 41.93 -21.95
N PRO A 37 29.48 42.19 -20.89
CA PRO A 37 29.47 41.32 -19.73
C PRO A 37 28.84 39.97 -20.07
N GLU A 38 29.55 38.89 -19.76
CA GLU A 38 29.01 37.53 -19.84
C GLU A 38 28.68 36.99 -18.44
N PHE A 39 27.76 36.02 -18.38
CA PHE A 39 27.42 35.37 -17.12
C PHE A 39 28.58 34.50 -16.62
N THR A 40 28.90 34.62 -15.35
CA THR A 40 29.87 33.74 -14.69
C THR A 40 29.30 32.31 -14.56
N LEU A 41 30.19 31.33 -14.35
CA LEU A 41 29.78 29.93 -14.09
C LEU A 41 28.82 29.82 -12.89
N ALA A 42 29.02 30.64 -11.85
CA ALA A 42 28.12 30.68 -10.70
C ALA A 42 26.69 31.12 -11.08
N CYS A 43 26.56 32.10 -11.98
CA CYS A 43 25.26 32.53 -12.49
C CYS A 43 24.58 31.45 -13.35
N HIS A 44 25.35 30.72 -14.15
CA HIS A 44 24.83 29.58 -14.93
C HIS A 44 24.31 28.45 -14.01
N ARG A 45 25.05 28.07 -12.95
CA ARG A 45 24.60 27.06 -11.98
C ARG A 45 23.32 27.48 -11.27
N LEU A 46 23.21 28.75 -10.93
CA LEU A 46 22.03 29.34 -10.30
C LEU A 46 20.78 29.19 -11.17
N LEU A 47 20.88 29.54 -12.46
CA LEU A 47 19.76 29.40 -13.40
C LEU A 47 19.36 27.93 -13.60
N GLN A 48 20.34 27.02 -13.73
CA GLN A 48 20.07 25.59 -13.81
C GLN A 48 19.36 25.06 -12.56
N ARG A 49 19.77 25.49 -11.36
CA ARG A 49 19.10 25.11 -10.10
C ARG A 49 17.68 25.65 -10.02
N ALA A 50 17.43 26.87 -10.46
CA ALA A 50 16.09 27.44 -10.51
C ALA A 50 15.17 26.63 -11.45
N VAL A 51 15.69 26.14 -12.58
CA VAL A 51 14.95 25.25 -13.51
C VAL A 51 14.65 23.90 -12.84
N ILE A 52 15.64 23.27 -12.20
CA ILE A 52 15.46 21.98 -11.51
C ILE A 52 14.42 22.09 -10.39
N GLN A 53 14.43 23.18 -9.64
CA GLN A 53 13.46 23.42 -8.56
C GLN A 53 12.03 23.56 -9.10
N VAL A 54 11.87 24.21 -10.25
CA VAL A 54 10.58 24.40 -10.93
C VAL A 54 10.05 23.08 -11.50
N GLN A 55 10.91 22.28 -12.12
CA GLN A 55 10.57 20.93 -12.59
C GLN A 55 10.20 20.00 -11.43
N SER A 56 10.94 20.05 -10.32
CA SER A 56 10.65 19.25 -9.13
C SER A 56 9.31 19.62 -8.48
N ALA A 57 8.88 20.88 -8.66
CA ALA A 57 7.57 21.38 -8.21
C ALA A 57 6.44 21.18 -9.24
N GLY A 58 6.70 20.49 -10.36
CA GLY A 58 5.70 20.20 -11.40
C GLY A 58 5.21 21.43 -12.17
N LYS A 59 6.02 22.50 -12.25
CA LYS A 59 5.69 23.74 -12.98
C LYS A 59 6.53 23.86 -14.24
N ASP A 60 5.97 24.49 -15.28
CA ASP A 60 6.61 24.58 -16.61
C ASP A 60 7.37 25.90 -16.85
N THR A 61 7.23 26.88 -15.96
CA THR A 61 7.80 28.23 -16.13
C THR A 61 8.63 28.68 -14.94
N VAL A 62 9.86 29.11 -15.19
CA VAL A 62 10.73 29.72 -14.17
C VAL A 62 10.37 31.20 -14.00
N THR A 63 9.92 31.58 -12.80
CA THR A 63 9.64 32.97 -12.46
C THR A 63 10.86 33.63 -11.80
N THR A 64 10.89 34.96 -11.77
CA THR A 64 11.94 35.76 -11.10
C THR A 64 12.08 35.42 -9.61
N GLY A 65 10.99 35.06 -8.93
CA GLY A 65 11.03 34.60 -7.54
C GLY A 65 11.85 33.32 -7.36
N ASN A 66 11.76 32.37 -8.29
CA ASN A 66 12.52 31.13 -8.23
C ASN A 66 14.02 31.37 -8.41
N VAL A 67 14.39 32.33 -9.26
CA VAL A 67 15.78 32.79 -9.42
C VAL A 67 16.28 33.43 -8.12
N LEU A 68 15.46 34.24 -7.46
CA LEU A 68 15.81 34.92 -6.20
C LEU A 68 16.04 33.93 -5.05
N VAL A 69 15.23 32.87 -4.96
CA VAL A 69 15.44 31.79 -4.00
C VAL A 69 16.70 30.99 -4.33
N ALA A 70 16.98 30.78 -5.62
CA ALA A 70 18.17 30.06 -6.07
C ALA A 70 19.49 30.82 -5.78
N ILE A 71 19.47 32.16 -5.66
CA ILE A 71 20.64 32.97 -5.25
C ILE A 71 21.22 32.48 -3.94
N PHE A 72 20.38 32.19 -2.93
CA PHE A 72 20.83 31.74 -1.60
C PHE A 72 21.52 30.38 -1.60
N ASN A 73 21.42 29.60 -2.68
CA ASN A 73 22.12 28.33 -2.81
C ASN A 73 23.58 28.49 -3.28
N GLU A 74 23.98 29.68 -3.75
CA GLU A 74 25.37 30.02 -4.05
C GLU A 74 25.96 30.82 -2.87
N LYS A 75 26.33 30.09 -1.80
CA LYS A 75 26.79 30.66 -0.52
C LYS A 75 27.99 31.61 -0.66
N ASP A 76 28.85 31.39 -1.65
CA ASP A 76 30.05 32.20 -1.91
C ASP A 76 29.79 33.35 -2.90
N SER A 77 28.54 33.79 -3.04
CA SER A 77 28.15 34.90 -3.92
C SER A 77 28.06 36.23 -3.19
N HIS A 78 28.60 37.29 -3.79
CA HIS A 78 28.42 38.66 -3.31
C HIS A 78 26.93 39.06 -3.17
N ALA A 79 26.04 38.45 -3.96
CA ALA A 79 24.60 38.69 -3.86
C ALA A 79 24.02 38.15 -2.53
N VAL A 80 24.46 36.97 -2.08
CA VAL A 80 24.03 36.38 -0.80
C VAL A 80 24.59 37.19 0.35
N TYR A 81 25.89 37.52 0.30
CA TYR A 81 26.53 38.39 1.28
C TYR A 81 25.79 39.73 1.43
N PHE A 82 25.41 40.36 0.31
CA PHE A 82 24.64 41.61 0.35
C PHE A 82 23.26 41.42 0.99
N MET A 83 22.51 40.38 0.61
CA MET A 83 21.19 40.10 1.19
C MET A 83 21.27 39.81 2.70
N GLU A 84 22.25 39.04 3.13
CA GLU A 84 22.51 38.76 4.56
C GLU A 84 22.92 40.02 5.31
N SER A 85 23.74 40.90 4.71
CA SER A 85 24.11 42.19 5.32
C SER A 85 22.90 43.11 5.56
N GLN A 86 21.85 42.96 4.75
CA GLN A 86 20.57 43.65 4.90
C GLN A 86 19.58 42.89 5.79
N GLY A 87 20.02 41.80 6.45
CA GLY A 87 19.19 40.98 7.33
C GLY A 87 18.11 40.17 6.61
N THR A 88 18.23 39.99 5.30
CA THR A 88 17.29 39.21 4.49
C THR A 88 17.81 37.78 4.34
N THR A 89 17.03 36.83 4.85
CA THR A 89 17.36 35.40 4.75
C THR A 89 16.63 34.74 3.58
N GLN A 90 17.09 33.56 3.16
CA GLN A 90 16.38 32.73 2.17
C GLN A 90 14.92 32.48 2.58
N PHE A 91 14.70 32.23 3.88
CA PHE A 91 13.37 32.03 4.44
C PHE A 91 12.49 33.25 4.25
N ASP A 92 13.02 34.47 4.44
CA ASP A 92 12.26 35.71 4.26
C ASP A 92 11.80 35.90 2.82
N VAL A 93 12.66 35.56 1.86
CA VAL A 93 12.32 35.64 0.43
C VAL A 93 11.26 34.60 0.07
N ILE A 94 11.39 33.36 0.56
CA ILE A 94 10.38 32.32 0.34
C ILE A 94 9.04 32.72 0.97
N ASN A 95 9.07 33.28 2.19
CA ASN A 95 7.88 33.73 2.91
C ASN A 95 7.19 34.91 2.19
N TYR A 96 7.96 35.88 1.69
CA TYR A 96 7.42 36.98 0.89
C TYR A 96 6.82 36.49 -0.44
N LEU A 97 7.49 35.59 -1.15
CA LEU A 97 6.97 35.03 -2.41
C LEU A 97 5.72 34.15 -2.21
N SER A 98 5.60 33.51 -1.05
CA SER A 98 4.48 32.61 -0.75
C SER A 98 3.26 33.34 -0.17
N HIS A 99 3.49 34.40 0.62
CA HIS A 99 2.43 35.05 1.40
C HIS A 99 2.40 36.59 1.32
N GLY A 100 3.36 37.23 0.64
CA GLY A 100 3.41 38.69 0.46
C GLY A 100 3.78 39.50 1.71
N VAL A 101 4.28 38.85 2.77
CA VAL A 101 4.56 39.50 4.06
C VAL A 101 5.95 40.14 4.06
N SER A 102 6.00 41.48 4.12
CA SER A 102 7.25 42.26 4.21
C SER A 102 7.67 42.45 5.68
N LYS A 103 8.97 42.32 5.98
CA LYS A 103 9.55 42.72 7.29
C LYS A 103 9.62 44.24 7.50
N PHE A 104 9.48 45.02 6.42
CA PHE A 104 9.48 46.47 6.47
C PHE A 104 8.09 47.00 6.14
N ASP A 105 7.47 47.66 7.12
CA ASP A 105 6.30 48.51 6.92
C ASP A 105 6.81 49.95 6.70
N PRO A 106 6.59 50.59 5.54
CA PRO A 106 7.10 51.95 5.28
C PRO A 106 6.39 53.02 6.11
N THR A 107 5.26 52.69 6.72
CA THR A 107 4.50 53.60 7.59
C THR A 107 4.94 53.42 9.03
N GLY A 108 6.00 54.14 9.40
CA GLY A 108 6.54 54.13 10.76
C GLY A 108 5.47 54.46 11.81
N THR A 109 5.12 53.47 12.62
CA THR A 109 4.73 53.71 14.02
C THR A 109 5.22 52.53 14.86
N ALA A 110 6.29 52.80 15.60
CA ALA A 110 6.94 51.86 16.50
C ALA A 110 6.06 51.62 17.74
N SER A 111 5.72 50.37 18.03
CA SER A 111 5.26 49.96 19.35
C SER A 111 6.47 49.52 20.18
N LYS A 112 7.07 50.50 20.87
CA LYS A 112 7.85 50.24 22.08
C LYS A 112 6.89 50.25 23.25
N ASP A 113 6.92 49.18 24.03
CA ASP A 113 6.28 49.06 25.33
C ASP A 113 6.60 50.26 26.22
N SER A 114 5.56 50.87 26.80
CA SER A 114 5.69 51.64 28.01
C SER A 114 4.57 51.23 28.98
N SER A 115 5.01 50.50 30.00
CA SER A 115 4.31 50.26 31.24
C SER A 115 4.32 51.54 32.10
N SER A 116 3.15 51.93 32.63
CA SER A 116 2.95 52.23 34.07
C SER A 116 1.62 52.93 34.40
N SER A 117 0.98 52.42 35.47
CA SER A 117 0.01 53.05 36.39
C SER A 117 -1.41 53.36 35.85
N SER A 118 -2.52 52.98 36.50
CA SER A 118 -2.79 52.89 37.95
C SER A 118 -3.95 51.95 38.32
N THR A 119 -3.91 51.52 39.57
CA THR A 119 -4.41 50.28 40.21
C THR A 119 -5.83 50.34 40.82
N SER A 120 -6.56 49.22 40.79
CA SER A 120 -7.28 48.51 41.90
C SER A 120 -8.52 47.76 41.33
N ASN A 121 -8.90 46.52 41.70
CA ASN A 121 -8.54 45.64 42.81
C ASN A 121 -8.97 44.17 42.50
N ARG A 122 -8.04 43.23 42.73
CA ARG A 122 -8.14 41.79 43.15
C ARG A 122 -9.37 40.91 42.84
N SER A 123 -9.12 39.77 42.18
CA SER A 123 -9.10 38.37 42.69
C SER A 123 -9.51 37.37 41.58
N THR A 124 -8.94 36.19 41.32
CA THR A 124 -7.80 35.39 41.82
C THR A 124 -7.64 34.20 40.85
N THR A 125 -6.38 33.85 40.48
CA THR A 125 -5.85 32.50 40.12
C THR A 125 -6.47 31.73 38.94
N ALA A 126 -5.74 31.10 38.00
CA ALA A 126 -4.35 30.64 37.97
C ALA A 126 -3.83 30.56 36.51
N LYS A 127 -2.51 30.67 36.37
CA LYS A 127 -1.72 30.53 35.14
C LYS A 127 -1.75 29.09 34.61
N GLU A 128 -1.76 28.94 33.29
CA GLU A 128 -0.96 27.92 32.62
C GLU A 128 -0.14 28.60 31.52
N ASP A 129 1.18 28.45 31.66
CA ASP A 129 2.21 28.90 30.76
C ASP A 129 2.13 28.11 29.46
N SER A 130 2.05 28.81 28.33
CA SER A 130 2.24 28.23 27.01
C SER A 130 3.73 28.02 26.76
N GLU A 131 4.20 26.80 26.95
CA GLU A 131 5.52 26.35 26.51
C GLU A 131 5.62 26.44 24.97
N MET A 132 6.80 26.86 24.51
CA MET A 132 7.19 27.01 23.11
C MET A 132 7.66 25.66 22.53
N ASP A 133 7.25 25.34 21.30
CA ASP A 133 7.83 24.23 20.53
C ASP A 133 9.20 24.59 19.93
N ILE A 134 10.06 23.58 19.85
CA ILE A 134 11.50 23.64 19.52
C ILE A 134 11.82 23.85 18.02
N ASP A 135 10.82 23.86 17.13
CA ASP A 135 11.05 23.82 15.67
C ASP A 135 10.65 25.09 14.88
N GLY A 136 10.31 26.20 15.55
CA GLY A 136 10.30 27.52 14.89
C GLY A 136 9.51 27.65 13.58
N LEU A 137 8.35 27.00 13.44
CA LEU A 137 7.46 27.09 12.27
C LEU A 137 6.13 27.79 12.61
N PRO A 138 5.61 28.71 11.78
CA PRO A 138 4.42 29.50 12.10
C PRO A 138 3.10 28.72 11.94
N LYS A 139 2.13 29.02 12.81
CA LYS A 139 0.72 28.59 12.70
C LYS A 139 0.09 29.18 11.44
N ASP A 140 -0.36 28.30 10.55
CA ASP A 140 -0.94 28.65 9.26
C ASP A 140 -2.35 29.27 9.42
N GLY A 141 -2.39 30.58 9.21
CA GLY A 141 -3.57 31.43 9.29
C GLY A 141 -3.80 32.20 8.00
N SER A 142 -4.38 31.56 6.98
CA SER A 142 -5.13 32.26 5.94
C SER A 142 -6.35 31.45 5.49
N LYS A 143 -7.51 32.13 5.51
CA LYS A 143 -8.83 31.57 5.17
C LYS A 143 -9.05 31.63 3.66
N GLN A 144 -8.55 30.65 2.91
CA GLN A 144 -9.18 30.17 1.68
C GLN A 144 -9.11 28.64 1.67
N GLY A 145 -10.26 28.00 1.98
CA GLY A 145 -10.53 26.58 1.80
C GLY A 145 -9.54 25.60 2.44
N LYS A 146 -9.38 25.59 3.78
CA LYS A 146 -8.81 24.41 4.45
C LYS A 146 -9.62 23.19 4.01
N GLN A 147 -9.02 22.30 3.20
CA GLN A 147 -9.64 21.03 2.88
C GLN A 147 -10.00 20.35 4.21
N SER A 148 -11.25 19.90 4.33
CA SER A 148 -11.69 19.16 5.51
C SER A 148 -10.76 17.95 5.70
N PRO A 149 -10.28 17.64 6.91
CA PRO A 149 -9.46 16.46 7.17
C PRO A 149 -10.06 15.16 6.60
N LEU A 150 -11.40 15.07 6.58
CA LEU A 150 -12.11 13.93 6.00
C LEU A 150 -11.96 13.83 4.49
N ARG A 151 -11.82 14.94 3.78
CA ARG A 151 -11.55 14.93 2.32
C ARG A 151 -10.08 14.67 2.02
N ALA A 152 -9.18 15.05 2.92
CA ALA A 152 -7.75 14.87 2.73
C ALA A 152 -7.30 13.43 3.02
N TYR A 153 -7.88 12.78 4.03
CA TYR A 153 -7.40 11.50 4.55
C TYR A 153 -8.44 10.38 4.54
N CYS A 154 -9.66 10.66 4.06
CA CYS A 154 -10.71 9.65 3.94
C CYS A 154 -11.34 9.67 2.55
N VAL A 155 -11.92 8.52 2.20
CA VAL A 155 -12.71 8.33 0.99
C VAL A 155 -14.17 8.15 1.39
N ASN A 156 -15.06 8.99 0.88
CA ASN A 156 -16.49 8.86 1.11
C ASN A 156 -17.06 7.70 0.26
N LEU A 157 -17.40 6.59 0.92
CA LEU A 157 -17.90 5.39 0.24
C LEU A 157 -19.30 5.60 -0.33
N ASN A 158 -20.15 6.42 0.32
CA ASN A 158 -21.48 6.74 -0.17
C ASN A 158 -21.42 7.57 -1.47
N GLU A 159 -20.48 8.50 -1.57
CA GLU A 159 -20.25 9.25 -2.83
C GLU A 159 -19.74 8.34 -3.94
N ARG A 160 -18.80 7.42 -3.64
CA ARG A 160 -18.35 6.41 -4.61
C ARG A 160 -19.49 5.52 -5.10
N ALA A 161 -20.38 5.11 -4.20
CA ALA A 161 -21.58 4.33 -4.53
C ALA A 161 -22.54 5.12 -5.45
N LYS A 162 -22.80 6.40 -5.15
CA LYS A 162 -23.63 7.28 -6.00
C LYS A 162 -23.05 7.46 -7.42
N GLN A 163 -21.73 7.40 -7.56
CA GLN A 163 -21.04 7.49 -8.86
C GLN A 163 -21.07 6.16 -9.64
N GLY A 164 -21.64 5.08 -9.10
CA GLY A 164 -21.65 3.76 -9.75
C GLY A 164 -20.28 3.08 -9.80
N LYS A 165 -19.31 3.54 -9.01
CA LYS A 165 -17.93 3.04 -9.00
C LYS A 165 -17.69 1.87 -8.03
N MET A 166 -18.75 1.26 -7.52
CA MET A 166 -18.68 0.14 -6.58
C MET A 166 -19.06 -1.16 -7.28
N ASP A 167 -18.50 -2.26 -6.82
CA ASP A 167 -18.91 -3.59 -7.23
C ASP A 167 -20.15 -4.04 -6.44
N PRO A 168 -21.07 -4.78 -7.07
CA PRO A 168 -22.23 -5.31 -6.36
C PRO A 168 -21.79 -6.34 -5.31
N LEU A 169 -22.32 -6.21 -4.09
CA LEU A 169 -22.11 -7.21 -3.04
C LEU A 169 -23.05 -8.40 -3.25
N ILE A 170 -22.48 -9.60 -3.39
CA ILE A 170 -23.22 -10.83 -3.71
C ILE A 170 -23.01 -11.87 -2.61
N GLY A 171 -24.10 -12.48 -2.12
CA GLY A 171 -24.06 -13.61 -1.19
C GLY A 171 -23.54 -13.30 0.21
N ARG A 172 -23.65 -12.04 0.67
CA ARG A 172 -23.16 -11.57 1.99
C ARG A 172 -24.21 -10.82 2.80
N ASP A 173 -25.49 -11.05 2.52
CA ASP A 173 -26.60 -10.36 3.18
C ASP A 173 -26.65 -10.64 4.68
N ASP A 174 -26.32 -11.85 5.10
CA ASP A 174 -26.26 -12.28 6.51
C ASP A 174 -25.23 -11.46 7.31
N VAL A 175 -24.03 -11.31 6.77
CA VAL A 175 -22.94 -10.52 7.38
C VAL A 175 -23.31 -9.05 7.39
N LEU A 176 -23.89 -8.55 6.30
CA LEU A 176 -24.30 -7.15 6.16
C LEU A 176 -25.43 -6.79 7.13
N GLU A 177 -26.45 -7.63 7.24
CA GLU A 177 -27.55 -7.47 8.20
C GLU A 177 -27.04 -7.50 9.64
N ARG A 178 -26.09 -8.40 9.93
CA ARG A 178 -25.43 -8.44 11.22
C ARG A 178 -24.66 -7.15 11.52
N ALA A 179 -23.96 -6.59 10.53
CA ALA A 179 -23.24 -5.32 10.67
C ALA A 179 -24.20 -4.16 10.98
N ILE A 180 -25.31 -4.08 10.23
CA ILE A 180 -26.39 -3.10 10.45
C ILE A 180 -26.97 -3.24 11.86
N GLN A 181 -27.27 -4.47 12.28
CA GLN A 181 -27.80 -4.74 13.62
C GLN A 181 -26.83 -4.26 14.70
N VAL A 182 -25.52 -4.47 14.51
CA VAL A 182 -24.49 -4.01 15.44
C VAL A 182 -24.42 -2.48 15.49
N LEU A 183 -24.39 -1.80 14.34
CA LEU A 183 -24.34 -0.33 14.27
C LEU A 183 -25.53 0.33 14.98
N CYS A 184 -26.71 -0.29 14.92
CA CYS A 184 -27.92 0.19 15.58
C CYS A 184 -27.97 -0.08 17.10
N ARG A 185 -26.95 -0.72 17.71
CA ARG A 185 -26.92 -0.97 19.15
C ARG A 185 -26.60 0.31 19.92
N ARG A 186 -27.07 0.40 21.17
CA ARG A 186 -26.68 1.47 22.10
C ARG A 186 -25.25 1.32 22.63
N THR A 187 -24.77 0.09 22.79
CA THR A 187 -23.43 -0.23 23.29
C THR A 187 -22.82 -1.35 22.45
N LYS A 188 -21.48 -1.36 22.34
CA LYS A 188 -20.74 -2.27 21.44
C LYS A 188 -21.26 -2.17 20.01
N ASN A 189 -21.41 -0.94 19.54
CA ASN A 189 -22.00 -0.60 18.25
C ASN A 189 -20.96 -0.45 17.13
N ASN A 190 -19.75 -0.95 17.34
CA ASN A 190 -18.69 -0.95 16.35
C ASN A 190 -18.51 -2.37 15.80
N PRO A 191 -18.91 -2.66 14.54
CA PRO A 191 -18.65 -3.95 13.92
C PRO A 191 -17.15 -4.16 13.70
N LEU A 192 -16.68 -5.38 13.95
CA LEU A 192 -15.33 -5.80 13.57
C LEU A 192 -15.43 -7.04 12.69
N PHE A 193 -15.15 -6.87 11.39
CA PHE A 193 -15.07 -7.96 10.43
C PHE A 193 -13.78 -8.73 10.64
N ILE A 194 -13.91 -10.02 10.95
CA ILE A 194 -12.79 -10.92 11.16
C ILE A 194 -12.88 -12.06 10.15
N GLY A 195 -11.86 -12.17 9.31
CA GLY A 195 -11.80 -13.20 8.26
C GLY A 195 -10.43 -13.22 7.61
N GLU A 196 -10.12 -14.26 6.85
CA GLU A 196 -8.86 -14.36 6.13
C GLU A 196 -8.70 -13.24 5.08
N PRO A 197 -7.47 -12.93 4.62
CA PRO A 197 -7.26 -12.03 3.50
C PRO A 197 -7.97 -12.55 2.23
N GLY A 198 -8.53 -11.62 1.43
CA GLY A 198 -9.19 -11.97 0.17
C GLY A 198 -10.64 -12.43 0.25
N VAL A 199 -11.23 -12.60 1.45
CA VAL A 199 -12.64 -13.06 1.57
C VAL A 199 -13.70 -11.97 1.27
N GLY A 200 -13.27 -10.72 1.04
CA GLY A 200 -14.15 -9.60 0.70
C GLY A 200 -14.60 -8.72 1.89
N LYS A 201 -13.75 -8.51 2.91
CA LYS A 201 -14.06 -7.66 4.07
C LYS A 201 -14.35 -6.20 3.67
N THR A 202 -13.53 -5.62 2.80
CA THR A 202 -13.71 -4.28 2.25
C THR A 202 -14.98 -4.17 1.41
N ALA A 203 -15.29 -5.20 0.60
CA ALA A 203 -16.52 -5.26 -0.19
C ALA A 203 -17.79 -5.23 0.66
N ILE A 204 -17.77 -5.76 1.90
CA ILE A 204 -18.91 -5.66 2.82
C ILE A 204 -19.16 -4.22 3.26
N ALA A 205 -18.10 -3.44 3.53
CA ALA A 205 -18.23 -2.01 3.83
C ALA A 205 -18.77 -1.23 2.61
N ASP A 206 -18.29 -1.55 1.41
CA ASP A 206 -18.79 -0.97 0.17
C ASP A 206 -20.28 -1.29 -0.06
N GLY A 207 -20.69 -2.55 0.18
CA GLY A 207 -22.09 -2.98 0.10
C GLY A 207 -22.99 -2.31 1.14
N LEU A 208 -22.46 -1.98 2.33
CA LEU A 208 -23.19 -1.18 3.31
C LEU A 208 -23.45 0.24 2.81
N ALA A 209 -22.43 0.89 2.23
CA ALA A 209 -22.58 2.21 1.64
C ALA A 209 -23.61 2.20 0.49
N MET A 210 -23.58 1.17 -0.36
CA MET A 210 -24.55 0.97 -1.43
C MET A 210 -25.97 0.81 -0.88
N ARG A 211 -26.17 -0.02 0.16
CA ARG A 211 -27.49 -0.24 0.78
C ARG A 211 -28.07 1.03 1.42
N ILE A 212 -27.22 1.90 1.97
CA ILE A 212 -27.62 3.23 2.48
C ILE A 212 -28.06 4.13 1.32
N VAL A 213 -27.25 4.22 0.25
CA VAL A 213 -27.56 5.06 -0.92
C VAL A 213 -28.83 4.61 -1.65
N GLU A 214 -29.10 3.31 -1.70
CA GLU A 214 -30.33 2.74 -2.27
C GLU A 214 -31.57 2.92 -1.38
N GLY A 215 -31.43 3.45 -0.16
CA GLY A 215 -32.54 3.64 0.78
C GLY A 215 -33.04 2.33 1.42
N LYS A 216 -32.28 1.24 1.31
CA LYS A 216 -32.59 -0.08 1.90
C LYS A 216 -32.07 -0.25 3.33
N ALA A 217 -31.41 0.76 3.88
CA ALA A 217 -30.95 0.78 5.27
C ALA A 217 -32.11 1.16 6.24
N PRO A 218 -32.09 0.66 7.49
CA PRO A 218 -33.06 1.07 8.51
C PRO A 218 -33.03 2.57 8.79
N ASP A 219 -34.12 3.12 9.33
CA ASP A 219 -34.29 4.57 9.57
C ASP A 219 -33.12 5.21 10.34
N LEU A 220 -32.53 4.50 11.30
CA LEU A 220 -31.38 4.95 12.08
C LEU A 220 -30.09 5.16 11.26
N LEU A 221 -29.97 4.51 10.11
CA LEU A 221 -28.78 4.54 9.25
C LEU A 221 -29.05 5.17 7.87
N LYS A 222 -30.26 5.67 7.61
CA LYS A 222 -30.61 6.26 6.30
C LYS A 222 -29.71 7.43 5.92
N ASP A 223 -29.35 8.24 6.90
CA ASP A 223 -28.51 9.43 6.70
C ASP A 223 -27.02 9.16 7.02
N ALA A 224 -26.64 7.89 7.23
CA ALA A 224 -25.27 7.53 7.58
C ALA A 224 -24.30 7.73 6.41
N ILE A 225 -23.13 8.30 6.71
CA ILE A 225 -22.06 8.52 5.73
C ILE A 225 -20.84 7.72 6.18
N ILE A 226 -20.40 6.79 5.34
CA ILE A 226 -19.25 5.94 5.60
C ILE A 226 -18.00 6.54 4.98
N PHE A 227 -17.02 6.83 5.83
CA PHE A 227 -15.70 7.33 5.45
C PHE A 227 -14.67 6.23 5.63
N SER A 228 -14.06 5.77 4.53
CA SER A 228 -12.92 4.85 4.58
C SER A 228 -11.64 5.62 4.87
N LEU A 229 -10.90 5.23 5.90
CA LEU A 229 -9.59 5.78 6.19
C LEU A 229 -8.59 5.35 5.11
N ASP A 230 -7.86 6.30 4.53
CA ASP A 230 -6.76 6.00 3.61
C ASP A 230 -5.43 6.10 4.35
N MET A 231 -4.85 4.93 4.67
CA MET A 231 -3.55 4.85 5.32
C MET A 231 -2.43 5.41 4.46
N GLY A 232 -2.53 5.32 3.12
CA GLY A 232 -1.54 5.86 2.20
C GLY A 232 -1.45 7.38 2.30
N SER A 233 -2.59 8.06 2.24
CA SER A 233 -2.66 9.52 2.40
C SER A 233 -2.24 9.99 3.79
N LEU A 234 -2.51 9.21 4.84
CA LEU A 234 -2.06 9.54 6.20
C LEU A 234 -0.54 9.48 6.35
N LEU A 235 0.12 8.50 5.74
CA LEU A 235 1.57 8.30 5.78
C LEU A 235 2.33 9.17 4.77
N ALA A 236 1.68 9.58 3.68
CA ALA A 236 2.30 10.37 2.63
C ALA A 236 2.84 11.70 3.19
N GLY A 237 4.16 11.90 3.07
CA GLY A 237 4.81 13.13 3.53
C GLY A 237 4.91 13.27 5.05
N THR A 238 4.65 12.22 5.85
CA THR A 238 5.03 12.20 7.27
C THR A 238 6.49 11.83 7.40
N LYS A 239 7.28 12.63 8.13
CA LYS A 239 8.67 12.27 8.46
C LYS A 239 8.77 11.62 9.84
N PHE A 240 7.85 11.99 10.72
CA PHE A 240 7.81 11.54 12.11
C PHE A 240 6.48 10.87 12.43
N ARG A 241 6.51 9.98 13.42
CA ARG A 241 5.30 9.33 13.94
C ARG A 241 4.27 10.32 14.49
N GLY A 242 4.73 11.45 15.05
CA GLY A 242 3.85 12.51 15.57
C GLY A 242 2.94 13.10 14.49
N ASP A 243 3.46 13.29 13.27
CA ASP A 243 2.69 13.83 12.14
C ASP A 243 1.49 12.94 11.81
N PHE A 244 1.69 11.63 11.83
CA PHE A 244 0.63 10.65 11.60
C PHE A 244 -0.44 10.72 12.70
N GLU A 245 -0.02 10.75 13.96
CA GLU A 245 -0.93 10.84 15.11
C GLU A 245 -1.74 12.15 15.09
N GLU A 246 -1.14 13.27 14.70
CA GLU A 246 -1.83 14.56 14.54
C GLU A 246 -2.90 14.49 13.43
N ARG A 247 -2.55 13.91 12.27
CA ARG A 247 -3.50 13.76 11.15
C ARG A 247 -4.67 12.84 11.52
N LEU A 248 -4.39 11.72 12.18
CA LEU A 248 -5.46 10.82 12.65
C LEU A 248 -6.34 11.50 13.68
N LYS A 249 -5.75 12.26 14.62
CA LYS A 249 -6.51 13.05 15.59
C LYS A 249 -7.41 14.09 14.91
N ALA A 250 -6.94 14.72 13.83
CA ALA A 250 -7.74 15.65 13.04
C ALA A 250 -8.93 14.95 12.35
N VAL A 251 -8.73 13.74 11.82
CA VAL A 251 -9.81 12.90 11.25
C VAL A 251 -10.85 12.53 12.30
N VAL A 252 -10.42 12.02 13.46
CA VAL A 252 -11.32 11.65 14.56
C VAL A 252 -12.14 12.86 15.01
N LYS A 253 -11.51 14.01 15.24
CA LYS A 253 -12.20 15.24 15.66
C LYS A 253 -13.19 15.75 14.62
N ALA A 254 -12.86 15.63 13.33
CA ALA A 254 -13.78 16.01 12.26
C ALA A 254 -14.99 15.06 12.20
N LEU A 255 -14.78 13.75 12.40
CA LEU A 255 -15.87 12.76 12.46
C LEU A 255 -16.79 12.95 13.66
N GLU A 256 -16.26 13.35 14.82
CA GLU A 256 -17.09 13.65 16.00
C GLU A 256 -18.08 14.81 15.77
N GLN A 257 -17.78 15.69 14.80
CA GLN A 257 -18.66 16.79 14.40
C GLN A 257 -19.70 16.36 13.35
N GLU A 258 -19.48 15.21 12.70
CA GLU A 258 -20.40 14.63 11.71
C GLU A 258 -21.43 13.73 12.39
N LYS A 259 -22.67 14.22 12.54
CA LYS A 259 -23.75 13.54 13.29
C LYS A 259 -24.02 12.09 12.87
N HIS A 260 -23.78 11.75 11.60
CA HIS A 260 -24.04 10.43 11.04
C HIS A 260 -22.79 9.82 10.38
N GLY A 261 -21.60 10.29 10.78
CA GLY A 261 -20.33 9.78 10.27
C GLY A 261 -19.98 8.40 10.85
N ILE A 262 -19.64 7.46 9.98
CA ILE A 262 -19.11 6.13 10.34
C ILE A 262 -17.72 6.00 9.73
N LEU A 263 -16.72 5.72 10.56
CA LEU A 263 -15.34 5.49 10.11
C LEU A 263 -15.11 4.02 9.77
N PHE A 264 -14.80 3.71 8.52
CA PHE A 264 -14.30 2.39 8.14
C PHE A 264 -12.77 2.39 8.17
N ILE A 265 -12.19 1.44 8.91
CA ILE A 265 -10.75 1.24 9.02
C ILE A 265 -10.45 -0.17 8.52
N ASP A 266 -9.86 -0.25 7.32
CA ASP A 266 -9.29 -1.52 6.86
C ASP A 266 -8.02 -1.83 7.65
N GLU A 267 -7.77 -3.11 7.88
CA GLU A 267 -6.62 -3.58 8.66
C GLU A 267 -6.44 -2.81 10.00
N ILE A 268 -7.51 -2.73 10.79
CA ILE A 268 -7.55 -1.91 12.03
C ILE A 268 -6.45 -2.27 13.04
N HIS A 269 -5.89 -3.48 12.97
CA HIS A 269 -4.78 -3.91 13.81
C HIS A 269 -3.51 -3.07 13.58
N THR A 270 -3.34 -2.45 12.40
CA THR A 270 -2.22 -1.54 12.09
C THR A 270 -2.19 -0.32 13.01
N LEU A 271 -3.35 0.12 13.50
CA LEU A 271 -3.50 1.21 14.47
C LEU A 271 -3.41 0.74 15.93
N VAL A 272 -3.52 -0.57 16.16
CA VAL A 272 -3.55 -1.20 17.49
C VAL A 272 -2.26 -1.99 17.69
N GLY A 273 -1.13 -1.28 17.59
CA GLY A 273 0.20 -1.83 17.82
C GLY A 273 0.53 -1.88 19.30
N ALA A 274 0.27 -3.01 19.95
CA ALA A 274 0.50 -3.22 21.38
C ALA A 274 1.99 -3.03 21.80
N GLY A 275 2.41 -1.78 22.04
CA GLY A 275 3.58 -1.43 22.86
C GLY A 275 4.94 -2.03 22.46
N ALA A 276 5.22 -2.27 21.18
CA ALA A 276 6.50 -2.83 20.77
C ALA A 276 7.62 -1.77 20.77
N THR A 277 8.51 -1.87 21.76
CA THR A 277 9.76 -1.09 21.90
C THR A 277 10.83 -1.44 20.86
N SER A 278 10.56 -2.28 19.86
CA SER A 278 11.52 -2.63 18.81
C SER A 278 10.77 -3.20 17.59
N GLY A 279 10.27 -2.35 16.69
CA GLY A 279 9.79 -2.78 15.38
C GLY A 279 8.30 -2.52 15.09
N GLY A 280 8.01 -1.35 14.54
CA GLY A 280 7.14 -1.26 13.35
C GLY A 280 5.65 -0.95 13.51
N SER A 281 5.00 -1.10 14.68
CA SER A 281 3.57 -0.78 14.79
C SER A 281 3.32 0.60 15.44
N MET A 282 2.52 1.43 14.79
CA MET A 282 2.06 2.71 15.31
C MET A 282 0.94 2.47 16.32
N ASP A 283 1.18 2.76 17.60
CA ASP A 283 0.15 2.64 18.64
C ASP A 283 -0.73 3.89 18.68
N ALA A 284 -1.66 3.97 17.72
CA ALA A 284 -2.67 5.03 17.65
C ALA A 284 -3.95 4.67 18.41
N SER A 285 -3.98 3.51 19.08
CA SER A 285 -5.13 3.02 19.84
C SER A 285 -5.61 4.01 20.90
N ASN A 286 -4.68 4.77 21.49
CA ASN A 286 -4.96 5.78 22.51
C ASN A 286 -5.75 6.98 21.99
N LEU A 287 -5.69 7.28 20.70
CA LEU A 287 -6.49 8.34 20.07
C LEU A 287 -7.94 7.92 19.85
N LEU A 288 -8.17 6.63 19.58
CA LEU A 288 -9.50 6.08 19.30
C LEU A 288 -10.25 5.71 20.58
N LYS A 289 -9.56 5.25 21.63
CA LYS A 289 -10.16 4.77 22.89
C LYS A 289 -11.16 5.76 23.51
N PRO A 290 -10.86 7.07 23.66
CA PRO A 290 -11.79 8.03 24.25
C PRO A 290 -13.08 8.17 23.43
N ALA A 291 -12.93 8.37 22.11
CA ALA A 291 -14.04 8.61 21.18
C ALA A 291 -14.94 7.36 20.99
N LEU A 292 -14.36 6.16 21.12
CA LEU A 292 -15.11 4.91 21.12
C LEU A 292 -15.75 4.61 22.49
N ALA A 293 -15.22 5.17 23.58
CA ALA A 293 -15.70 4.92 24.93
C ALA A 293 -16.89 5.79 25.32
N ASN A 294 -16.90 7.05 24.91
CA ASN A 294 -18.01 7.98 25.10
C ASN A 294 -19.11 7.82 24.02
N GLY A 295 -18.82 7.12 22.92
CA GLY A 295 -19.74 6.90 21.80
C GLY A 295 -19.85 8.09 20.84
N SER A 296 -18.91 9.04 20.87
CA SER A 296 -18.84 10.13 19.89
C SER A 296 -18.38 9.66 18.51
N LEU A 297 -17.66 8.54 18.43
CA LEU A 297 -17.22 7.92 17.19
C LEU A 297 -17.89 6.56 17.00
N SER A 298 -18.50 6.36 15.82
CA SER A 298 -18.90 5.05 15.32
C SER A 298 -17.89 4.58 14.27
N CYS A 299 -17.44 3.34 14.37
CA CYS A 299 -16.52 2.78 13.39
C CYS A 299 -16.80 1.32 13.04
N ILE A 300 -16.32 0.93 11.86
CA ILE A 300 -16.30 -0.43 11.34
C ILE A 300 -14.83 -0.78 11.14
N GLY A 301 -14.37 -1.86 11.77
CA GLY A 301 -13.01 -2.37 11.60
C GLY A 301 -12.98 -3.63 10.76
N SER A 302 -11.86 -3.86 10.08
CA SER A 302 -11.55 -5.08 9.35
C SER A 302 -10.20 -5.64 9.81
N THR A 303 -10.08 -6.94 10.05
CA THR A 303 -8.83 -7.60 10.46
C THR A 303 -8.82 -9.10 10.15
N THR A 304 -7.66 -9.75 10.25
CA THR A 304 -7.56 -11.22 10.16
C THR A 304 -7.73 -11.92 11.50
N TYR A 305 -7.96 -13.24 11.47
CA TYR A 305 -8.02 -14.05 12.69
C TYR A 305 -6.70 -14.02 13.48
N LYS A 306 -5.57 -14.02 12.77
CA LYS A 306 -4.23 -14.00 13.36
C LYS A 306 -3.98 -12.68 14.09
N GLU A 307 -4.16 -11.56 13.41
CA GLU A 307 -3.93 -10.22 13.97
C GLU A 307 -4.91 -9.88 15.10
N TYR A 308 -6.17 -10.32 15.00
CA TYR A 308 -7.14 -10.14 16.08
C TYR A 308 -6.62 -10.77 17.38
N ARG A 309 -6.17 -12.02 17.36
CA ARG A 309 -5.65 -12.71 18.56
C ARG A 309 -4.33 -12.10 19.04
N GLN A 310 -3.46 -11.73 18.11
CA GLN A 310 -2.12 -11.22 18.45
C GLN A 310 -2.13 -9.82 19.04
N HIS A 311 -2.99 -8.94 18.53
CA HIS A 311 -2.96 -7.50 18.85
C HIS A 311 -4.27 -7.02 19.48
N PHE A 312 -5.40 -7.26 18.80
CA PHE A 312 -6.67 -6.62 19.15
C PHE A 312 -7.32 -7.19 20.41
N GLU A 313 -7.29 -8.51 20.59
CA GLU A 313 -7.89 -9.22 21.73
C GLU A 313 -7.15 -8.92 23.05
N LYS A 314 -5.84 -8.66 22.97
CA LYS A 314 -5.02 -8.29 24.13
C LYS A 314 -5.39 -6.91 24.68
N ASP A 315 -5.84 -5.99 23.83
CA ASP A 315 -6.36 -4.69 24.26
C ASP A 315 -7.82 -4.79 24.72
N ARG A 316 -8.03 -5.08 26.01
CA ARG A 316 -9.36 -5.19 26.61
C ARG A 316 -10.19 -3.92 26.50
N ALA A 317 -9.57 -2.74 26.39
CA ALA A 317 -10.26 -1.46 26.33
C ALA A 317 -10.90 -1.22 24.96
N LEU A 318 -10.24 -1.65 23.88
CA LEU A 318 -10.79 -1.64 22.52
C LEU A 318 -11.72 -2.83 22.29
N ALA A 319 -11.32 -4.05 22.63
CA ALA A 319 -12.11 -5.26 22.38
C ALA A 319 -13.53 -5.17 22.97
N ARG A 320 -13.70 -4.51 24.12
CA ARG A 320 -15.03 -4.30 24.74
C ARG A 320 -15.95 -3.33 23.98
N ARG A 321 -15.44 -2.56 23.00
CA ARG A 321 -16.19 -1.58 22.20
C ARG A 321 -16.63 -2.12 20.85
N PHE A 322 -15.98 -3.19 20.39
CA PHE A 322 -16.31 -3.83 19.14
C PHE A 322 -17.15 -5.09 19.34
N GLN A 323 -17.96 -5.40 18.34
CA GLN A 323 -18.65 -6.66 18.20
C GLN A 323 -18.02 -7.42 17.03
N LYS A 324 -17.42 -8.56 17.35
CA LYS A 324 -16.88 -9.49 16.35
C LYS A 324 -18.01 -10.00 15.42
N ILE A 325 -17.73 -9.97 14.13
CA ILE A 325 -18.52 -10.58 13.05
C ILE A 325 -17.56 -11.42 12.20
N ASP A 326 -17.80 -12.74 12.17
CA ASP A 326 -16.99 -13.68 11.40
C ASP A 326 -17.35 -13.60 9.90
N VAL A 327 -16.35 -13.33 9.06
CA VAL A 327 -16.47 -13.33 7.60
C VAL A 327 -15.77 -14.57 7.06
N LYS A 328 -16.55 -15.60 6.75
CA LYS A 328 -16.04 -16.87 6.24
C LYS A 328 -15.70 -16.77 4.76
N GLU A 329 -14.82 -17.64 4.28
CA GLU A 329 -14.66 -17.87 2.84
C GLU A 329 -16.01 -18.28 2.22
N PRO A 330 -16.41 -17.70 1.07
CA PRO A 330 -17.65 -18.09 0.39
C PRO A 330 -17.54 -19.50 -0.18
N SER A 331 -18.69 -20.14 -0.38
CA SER A 331 -18.73 -21.42 -1.09
C SER A 331 -18.31 -21.24 -2.56
N VAL A 332 -17.93 -22.32 -3.24
CA VAL A 332 -17.63 -22.28 -4.68
C VAL A 332 -18.84 -21.79 -5.47
N GLU A 333 -20.06 -22.18 -5.09
CA GLU A 333 -21.30 -21.72 -5.74
C GLU A 333 -21.51 -20.21 -5.59
N ASP A 334 -21.24 -19.66 -4.40
CA ASP A 334 -21.37 -18.22 -4.17
C ASP A 334 -20.23 -17.45 -4.83
N ALA A 335 -19.02 -18.00 -4.89
CA ALA A 335 -17.92 -17.45 -5.67
C ALA A 335 -18.27 -17.36 -7.16
N ILE A 336 -18.93 -18.37 -7.73
CA ILE A 336 -19.40 -18.32 -9.13
C ILE A 336 -20.36 -17.15 -9.33
N LYS A 337 -21.35 -16.97 -8.43
CA LYS A 337 -22.28 -15.82 -8.50
C LYS A 337 -21.56 -14.48 -8.41
N ILE A 338 -20.54 -14.38 -7.53
CA ILE A 338 -19.71 -13.18 -7.40
C ILE A 338 -19.01 -12.89 -8.74
N LEU A 339 -18.36 -13.90 -9.34
CA LEU A 339 -17.69 -13.74 -10.63
C LEU A 339 -18.67 -13.39 -11.76
N GLU A 340 -19.87 -13.97 -11.77
CA GLU A 340 -20.92 -13.63 -12.75
C GLU A 340 -21.34 -12.16 -12.63
N GLY A 341 -21.42 -11.61 -11.42
CA GLY A 341 -21.71 -10.20 -11.19
C GLY A 341 -20.58 -9.26 -11.61
N LEU A 342 -19.32 -9.71 -11.50
CA LEU A 342 -18.13 -8.94 -11.91
C LEU A 342 -17.79 -9.10 -13.40
N LYS A 343 -18.30 -10.15 -14.04
CA LYS A 343 -17.99 -10.55 -15.42
C LYS A 343 -18.03 -9.37 -16.39
N THR A 344 -19.13 -8.61 -16.41
CA THR A 344 -19.33 -7.51 -17.37
C THR A 344 -18.22 -6.46 -17.29
N LYS A 345 -17.73 -6.15 -16.07
CA LYS A 345 -16.66 -5.16 -15.88
C LYS A 345 -15.34 -5.65 -16.44
N TYR A 346 -15.00 -6.93 -16.24
CA TYR A 346 -13.79 -7.54 -16.79
C TYR A 346 -13.87 -7.74 -18.31
N GLU A 347 -15.06 -8.05 -18.85
CA GLU A 347 -15.29 -8.12 -20.30
C GLU A 347 -15.02 -6.77 -20.98
N GLU A 348 -15.55 -5.68 -20.40
CA GLU A 348 -15.33 -4.32 -20.90
C GLU A 348 -13.86 -3.90 -20.75
N HIS A 349 -13.25 -4.16 -19.60
CA HIS A 349 -11.87 -3.78 -19.31
C HIS A 349 -10.87 -4.46 -20.26
N HIS A 350 -11.01 -5.77 -20.48
CA HIS A 350 -10.08 -6.54 -21.32
C HIS A 350 -10.52 -6.67 -22.77
N ASN A 351 -11.71 -6.20 -23.13
CA ASN A 351 -12.32 -6.38 -24.45
C ASN A 351 -12.36 -7.88 -24.86
N VAL A 352 -12.89 -8.71 -23.97
CA VAL A 352 -13.05 -10.17 -24.12
C VAL A 352 -14.46 -10.59 -23.72
N LYS A 353 -14.83 -11.84 -24.00
CA LYS A 353 -16.09 -12.42 -23.52
C LYS A 353 -15.85 -13.73 -22.78
N TYR A 354 -16.33 -13.84 -21.55
CA TYR A 354 -16.23 -15.06 -20.76
C TYR A 354 -17.43 -15.97 -21.01
N SER A 355 -17.17 -17.22 -21.36
CA SER A 355 -18.23 -18.25 -21.34
C SER A 355 -18.62 -18.57 -19.89
N SER A 356 -19.89 -18.90 -19.62
CA SER A 356 -20.31 -19.29 -18.26
C SER A 356 -19.54 -20.50 -17.73
N ALA A 357 -19.17 -21.42 -18.62
CA ALA A 357 -18.29 -22.54 -18.29
C ALA A 357 -16.89 -22.09 -17.85
N ALA A 358 -16.32 -21.06 -18.48
CA ALA A 358 -15.02 -20.51 -18.07
C ALA A 358 -15.08 -19.83 -16.70
N VAL A 359 -16.15 -19.07 -16.40
CA VAL A 359 -16.35 -18.45 -15.08
C VAL A 359 -16.47 -19.52 -13.99
N LYS A 360 -17.27 -20.56 -14.25
CA LYS A 360 -17.40 -21.71 -13.34
C LYS A 360 -16.06 -22.42 -13.13
N ALA A 361 -15.33 -22.68 -14.20
CA ALA A 361 -14.01 -23.29 -14.14
C ALA A 361 -13.02 -22.43 -13.33
N ALA A 362 -13.08 -21.10 -13.44
CA ALA A 362 -12.19 -20.20 -12.68
C ALA A 362 -12.40 -20.36 -11.17
N ALA A 363 -13.65 -20.42 -10.70
CA ALA A 363 -13.96 -20.69 -9.30
C ALA A 363 -13.54 -22.09 -8.85
N GLU A 364 -13.91 -23.14 -9.60
CA GLU A 364 -13.64 -24.54 -9.22
C GLU A 364 -12.15 -24.87 -9.24
N LEU A 365 -11.43 -24.44 -10.28
CA LEU A 365 -10.00 -24.75 -10.44
C LEU A 365 -9.15 -23.92 -9.47
N SER A 366 -9.48 -22.64 -9.24
CA SER A 366 -8.76 -21.82 -8.24
C SER A 366 -8.99 -22.34 -6.82
N ALA A 367 -10.21 -22.75 -6.47
CA ALA A 367 -10.51 -23.39 -5.18
C ALA A 367 -9.66 -24.64 -4.94
N ARG A 368 -9.44 -25.43 -6.00
CA ARG A 368 -8.76 -26.72 -5.92
C ARG A 368 -7.23 -26.63 -5.97
N TYR A 369 -6.67 -25.78 -6.83
CA TYR A 369 -5.24 -25.78 -7.13
C TYR A 369 -4.47 -24.60 -6.53
N ILE A 370 -5.11 -23.46 -6.31
CA ILE A 370 -4.46 -22.30 -5.71
C ILE A 370 -4.64 -22.38 -4.20
N GLN A 371 -3.65 -22.95 -3.54
CA GLN A 371 -3.56 -23.09 -2.09
C GLN A 371 -2.97 -21.82 -1.45
N GLY A 372 -3.23 -21.60 -0.16
CA GLY A 372 -2.73 -20.41 0.57
C GLY A 372 -3.48 -19.09 0.28
N ARG A 373 -4.43 -19.11 -0.66
CA ARG A 373 -5.37 -18.00 -0.94
C ARG A 373 -6.81 -18.46 -0.80
N HIS A 374 -7.69 -17.49 -0.53
CA HIS A 374 -9.10 -17.74 -0.25
C HIS A 374 -9.99 -17.19 -1.37
N LEU A 375 -11.15 -17.79 -1.56
CA LEU A 375 -12.23 -17.25 -2.39
C LEU A 375 -12.81 -15.97 -1.72
N PRO A 376 -13.35 -15.03 -2.52
CA PRO A 376 -13.39 -15.04 -3.99
C PRO A 376 -12.10 -14.50 -4.66
N ASP A 377 -11.18 -13.91 -3.90
CA ASP A 377 -9.98 -13.22 -4.40
C ASP A 377 -9.19 -14.03 -5.44
N LYS A 378 -8.80 -15.27 -5.11
CA LYS A 378 -8.05 -16.13 -6.06
C LYS A 378 -8.79 -16.43 -7.36
N ALA A 379 -10.12 -16.45 -7.34
CA ALA A 379 -10.91 -16.72 -8.54
C ALA A 379 -11.10 -15.47 -9.40
N ILE A 380 -11.19 -14.30 -8.77
CA ILE A 380 -11.20 -12.99 -9.43
C ILE A 380 -9.87 -12.76 -10.14
N ASP A 381 -8.75 -13.06 -9.47
CA ASP A 381 -7.41 -12.94 -10.03
C ASP A 381 -7.22 -13.84 -11.26
N VAL A 382 -7.69 -15.09 -11.19
CA VAL A 382 -7.70 -16.00 -12.36
C VAL A 382 -8.54 -15.41 -13.51
N LEU A 383 -9.72 -14.84 -13.20
CA LEU A 383 -10.59 -14.25 -14.22
C LEU A 383 -9.89 -13.07 -14.92
N ASP A 384 -9.25 -12.21 -14.15
CA ASP A 384 -8.51 -11.04 -14.61
C ASP A 384 -7.29 -11.41 -15.46
N GLU A 385 -6.46 -12.34 -14.97
CA GLU A 385 -5.25 -12.80 -15.66
C GLU A 385 -5.57 -13.50 -16.99
N VAL A 386 -6.64 -14.31 -17.04
CA VAL A 386 -7.11 -14.93 -18.30
C VAL A 386 -7.56 -13.85 -19.30
N GLY A 387 -8.27 -12.82 -18.83
CA GLY A 387 -8.70 -11.69 -19.65
C GLY A 387 -7.52 -10.94 -20.28
N SER A 388 -6.58 -10.52 -19.42
CA SER A 388 -5.35 -9.85 -19.81
C SER A 388 -4.53 -10.67 -20.81
N ARG A 389 -4.32 -11.96 -20.51
CA ARG A 389 -3.56 -12.87 -21.37
C ARG A 389 -4.18 -13.01 -22.76
N VAL A 390 -5.49 -13.21 -22.84
CA VAL A 390 -6.18 -13.38 -24.13
C VAL A 390 -6.19 -12.08 -24.92
N ARG A 391 -6.32 -10.93 -24.24
CA ARG A 391 -6.24 -9.60 -24.85
C ARG A 391 -4.87 -9.34 -25.48
N ILE A 392 -3.77 -9.66 -24.79
CA ILE A 392 -2.40 -9.51 -25.32
C ILE A 392 -2.19 -10.39 -26.57
N GLN A 393 -2.83 -11.56 -26.62
CA GLN A 393 -2.75 -12.48 -27.77
C GLN A 393 -3.74 -12.14 -28.88
N ALA A 394 -4.70 -11.24 -28.65
CA ALA A 394 -5.63 -10.79 -29.68
C ALA A 394 -4.97 -9.72 -30.55
N LYS A 395 -5.24 -9.75 -31.86
CA LYS A 395 -4.94 -8.59 -32.72
C LYS A 395 -5.95 -7.48 -32.38
N ASP A 396 -5.55 -6.22 -32.53
CA ASP A 396 -6.24 -5.04 -31.95
C ASP A 396 -7.75 -4.95 -32.21
N SER A 397 -8.29 -5.59 -33.24
CA SER A 397 -9.70 -5.50 -33.65
C SER A 397 -10.60 -6.70 -33.28
N GLU A 398 -10.08 -7.76 -32.65
CA GLU A 398 -10.86 -8.99 -32.43
C GLU A 398 -11.22 -9.21 -30.95
N THR A 399 -12.53 -9.26 -30.65
CA THR A 399 -13.03 -9.71 -29.34
C THR A 399 -12.97 -11.23 -29.28
N LYS A 400 -12.15 -11.77 -28.38
CA LYS A 400 -12.00 -13.22 -28.21
C LYS A 400 -12.90 -13.75 -27.10
N ASN A 401 -13.49 -14.92 -27.35
CA ASN A 401 -14.23 -15.68 -26.36
C ASN A 401 -13.28 -16.57 -25.55
N ILE A 402 -13.32 -16.42 -24.23
CA ILE A 402 -12.51 -17.18 -23.28
C ILE A 402 -13.13 -18.56 -23.06
N LYS A 403 -12.32 -19.59 -23.27
CA LYS A 403 -12.68 -21.00 -23.09
C LYS A 403 -12.15 -21.53 -21.76
N VAL A 404 -12.68 -22.66 -21.32
CA VAL A 404 -12.21 -23.38 -20.13
C VAL A 404 -10.71 -23.70 -20.22
N THR A 405 -10.21 -24.04 -21.40
CA THR A 405 -8.78 -24.32 -21.63
C THR A 405 -7.86 -23.14 -21.36
N ASP A 406 -8.35 -21.91 -21.52
CA ASP A 406 -7.56 -20.70 -21.25
C ASP A 406 -7.43 -20.49 -19.73
N VAL A 407 -8.52 -20.75 -18.99
CA VAL A 407 -8.56 -20.74 -17.53
C VAL A 407 -7.66 -21.82 -16.95
N GLU A 408 -7.75 -23.06 -17.46
CA GLU A 408 -6.89 -24.17 -17.03
C GLU A 408 -5.41 -23.80 -17.16
N ARG A 409 -5.03 -23.17 -18.28
CA ARG A 409 -3.63 -22.80 -18.54
C ARG A 409 -3.13 -21.71 -17.59
N VAL A 410 -3.97 -20.75 -17.23
CA VAL A 410 -3.62 -19.71 -16.25
C VAL A 410 -3.52 -20.30 -14.85
N VAL A 411 -4.51 -21.08 -14.41
CA VAL A 411 -4.47 -21.73 -13.09
C VAL A 411 -3.25 -22.63 -12.95
N SER A 412 -2.89 -23.36 -14.01
CA SER A 412 -1.68 -24.20 -14.05
C SER A 412 -0.40 -23.39 -13.87
N SER A 413 -0.34 -22.21 -14.50
CA SER A 413 0.79 -21.28 -14.37
C SER A 413 0.88 -20.70 -12.96
N MET A 414 -0.24 -20.25 -12.40
CA MET A 414 -0.31 -19.67 -11.05
C MET A 414 0.01 -20.71 -9.97
N ALA A 415 -0.54 -21.91 -10.08
CA ALA A 415 -0.35 -22.99 -9.11
C ALA A 415 0.95 -23.76 -9.30
N GLN A 416 1.72 -23.48 -10.37
CA GLN A 416 2.89 -24.29 -10.78
C GLN A 416 2.59 -25.79 -10.92
N VAL A 417 1.34 -26.15 -11.23
CA VAL A 417 0.90 -27.53 -11.45
C VAL A 417 0.72 -27.74 -12.96
N PRO A 418 1.29 -28.81 -13.56
CA PRO A 418 1.05 -29.13 -14.96
C PRO A 418 -0.45 -29.30 -15.25
N SER A 419 -0.93 -28.64 -16.31
CA SER A 419 -2.35 -28.57 -16.68
C SER A 419 -3.03 -29.94 -16.71
N GLN A 420 -4.23 -30.03 -16.14
CA GLN A 420 -4.97 -31.29 -16.04
C GLN A 420 -5.46 -31.83 -17.37
N SER A 421 -5.67 -30.95 -18.36
CA SER A 421 -5.93 -31.41 -19.71
C SER A 421 -4.68 -32.14 -20.17
N VAL A 422 -4.77 -33.47 -20.27
CA VAL A 422 -3.75 -34.29 -20.92
C VAL A 422 -3.65 -33.77 -22.35
N ASN A 423 -2.73 -32.85 -22.56
CA ASN A 423 -2.46 -32.30 -23.87
C ASN A 423 -1.97 -33.48 -24.73
N SER A 424 -2.08 -33.40 -26.05
CA SER A 424 -1.53 -34.46 -26.92
C SER A 424 -0.06 -34.76 -26.60
N GLN A 425 0.67 -33.72 -26.14
CA GLN A 425 2.02 -33.80 -25.60
C GLN A 425 2.12 -34.57 -24.28
N ASP A 426 1.29 -34.28 -23.26
CA ASP A 426 1.27 -35.02 -21.99
C ASP A 426 0.92 -36.49 -22.17
N LYS A 427 0.01 -36.80 -23.10
CA LYS A 427 -0.37 -38.19 -23.41
C LYS A 427 0.83 -38.95 -23.97
N THR A 428 1.63 -38.29 -24.80
CA THR A 428 2.85 -38.84 -25.39
C THR A 428 3.94 -38.96 -24.32
N GLN A 429 4.13 -37.93 -23.49
CA GLN A 429 5.08 -37.95 -22.37
C GLN A 429 4.76 -39.07 -21.37
N LEU A 430 3.50 -39.24 -20.95
CA LEU A 430 3.09 -40.31 -20.03
C LEU A 430 3.21 -41.70 -20.65
N ARG A 431 2.92 -41.83 -21.96
CA ARG A 431 3.12 -43.08 -22.70
C ARG A 431 4.59 -43.49 -22.72
N ASP A 432 5.48 -42.54 -23.01
CA ASP A 432 6.91 -42.79 -23.16
C ASP A 432 7.70 -42.70 -21.84
N LEU A 433 7.08 -42.24 -20.74
CA LEU A 433 7.71 -42.00 -19.43
C LEU A 433 8.52 -43.21 -18.93
N GLU A 434 7.94 -44.41 -19.04
CA GLU A 434 8.60 -45.65 -18.60
C GLU A 434 9.84 -45.96 -19.44
N LYS A 435 9.73 -45.81 -20.77
CA LYS A 435 10.85 -46.02 -21.70
C LYS A 435 11.96 -44.99 -21.45
N ASN A 436 11.58 -43.73 -21.24
CA ASN A 436 12.53 -42.64 -20.97
C ASN A 436 13.27 -42.87 -19.65
N LEU A 437 12.56 -43.25 -18.57
CA LEU A 437 13.20 -43.58 -17.30
C LEU A 437 14.14 -44.78 -17.40
N LYS A 438 13.74 -45.85 -18.10
CA LYS A 438 14.61 -47.03 -18.35
C LYS A 438 15.84 -46.71 -19.20
N SER A 439 15.82 -45.63 -19.98
CA SER A 439 16.97 -45.21 -20.80
C SER A 439 18.07 -44.51 -20.00
N VAL A 440 17.72 -43.94 -18.83
CA VAL A 440 18.65 -43.19 -17.97
C VAL A 440 18.95 -43.87 -16.63
N VAL A 441 18.02 -44.69 -16.12
CA VAL A 441 18.20 -45.47 -14.89
C VAL A 441 18.26 -46.96 -15.22
N PHE A 442 19.44 -47.55 -15.04
CA PHE A 442 19.68 -48.95 -15.34
C PHE A 442 19.44 -49.85 -14.12
N GLY A 443 18.83 -51.03 -14.36
CA GLY A 443 18.68 -52.09 -13.36
C GLY A 443 17.55 -51.89 -12.33
N GLN A 444 16.72 -50.85 -12.48
CA GLN A 444 15.59 -50.54 -11.57
C GLN A 444 14.22 -50.71 -12.24
N ASP A 445 14.10 -51.60 -13.23
CA ASP A 445 12.93 -51.73 -14.10
C ASP A 445 11.62 -51.93 -13.34
N LYS A 446 11.62 -52.79 -12.30
CA LYS A 446 10.42 -53.07 -11.49
C LYS A 446 9.94 -51.84 -10.72
N ALA A 447 10.88 -51.04 -10.19
CA ALA A 447 10.55 -49.82 -9.47
C ALA A 447 9.99 -48.75 -10.42
N ILE A 448 10.60 -48.61 -11.60
CA ILE A 448 10.13 -47.69 -12.65
C ILE A 448 8.73 -48.08 -13.13
N GLU A 449 8.48 -49.36 -13.38
CA GLU A 449 7.16 -49.86 -13.80
C GLU A 449 6.07 -49.56 -12.75
N ALA A 450 6.35 -49.82 -11.46
CA ALA A 450 5.41 -49.56 -10.37
C ALA A 450 5.05 -48.06 -10.26
N VAL A 451 6.07 -47.19 -10.29
CA VAL A 451 5.89 -45.73 -10.16
C VAL A 451 5.15 -45.16 -11.37
N THR A 452 5.55 -45.55 -12.58
CA THR A 452 4.91 -45.04 -13.80
C THR A 452 3.47 -45.50 -13.95
N THR A 453 3.14 -46.72 -13.52
CA THR A 453 1.76 -47.22 -13.48
C THR A 453 0.88 -46.41 -12.54
N ALA A 454 1.36 -46.13 -11.32
CA ALA A 454 0.63 -45.32 -10.35
C ALA A 454 0.38 -43.89 -10.86
N ILE A 455 1.36 -43.27 -11.51
CA ILE A 455 1.24 -41.92 -12.09
C ILE A 455 0.24 -41.90 -13.25
N LYS A 456 0.33 -42.87 -14.16
CA LYS A 456 -0.63 -43.02 -15.27
C LYS A 456 -2.05 -43.13 -14.73
N LEU A 457 -2.27 -43.97 -13.71
CA LEU A 457 -3.58 -44.13 -13.06
C LEU A 457 -4.08 -42.82 -12.43
N SER A 458 -3.21 -42.12 -11.69
CA SER A 458 -3.56 -40.86 -11.04
C SER A 458 -3.99 -39.78 -12.04
N ARG A 459 -3.31 -39.73 -13.20
CA ARG A 459 -3.62 -38.80 -14.30
C ARG A 459 -4.87 -39.16 -15.11
N THR A 460 -5.48 -40.34 -14.90
CA THR A 460 -6.78 -40.68 -15.52
C THR A 460 -7.99 -40.08 -14.80
N GLY A 461 -7.78 -39.36 -13.68
CA GLY A 461 -8.87 -38.79 -12.88
C GLY A 461 -9.51 -39.79 -11.89
N LEU A 462 -9.01 -41.03 -11.82
CA LEU A 462 -9.44 -42.04 -10.85
C LEU A 462 -8.76 -41.89 -9.46
N ALA A 463 -7.98 -40.83 -9.26
CA ALA A 463 -7.33 -40.54 -7.98
C ALA A 463 -8.29 -39.94 -6.95
N ARG A 464 -8.00 -40.14 -5.66
CA ARG A 464 -8.77 -39.55 -4.55
C ARG A 464 -8.33 -38.10 -4.33
N GLU A 465 -9.29 -37.20 -4.16
CA GLU A 465 -9.09 -35.74 -4.13
C GLU A 465 -8.19 -35.25 -2.98
N ASN A 466 -8.23 -35.89 -1.80
CA ASN A 466 -7.46 -35.48 -0.62
C ASN A 466 -6.20 -36.34 -0.40
N LYS A 467 -5.56 -36.82 -1.48
CA LYS A 467 -4.34 -37.63 -1.39
C LYS A 467 -3.28 -37.18 -2.41
N PRO A 468 -1.97 -37.33 -2.08
CA PRO A 468 -0.92 -37.12 -3.06
C PRO A 468 -1.11 -37.98 -4.32
N ILE A 469 -0.59 -37.50 -5.46
CA ILE A 469 -0.60 -38.22 -6.75
C ILE A 469 -0.06 -39.64 -6.59
N GLY A 470 0.96 -39.81 -5.74
CA GLY A 470 1.44 -41.09 -5.23
C GLY A 470 2.37 -40.90 -4.04
N SER A 471 2.38 -41.89 -3.13
CA SER A 471 3.35 -41.97 -2.04
C SER A 471 4.12 -43.28 -2.19
N TYR A 472 5.44 -43.18 -2.26
CA TYR A 472 6.31 -44.30 -2.62
C TYR A 472 7.38 -44.50 -1.56
N LEU A 473 7.71 -45.76 -1.28
CA LEU A 473 8.84 -46.15 -0.45
C LEU A 473 9.84 -46.93 -1.31
N PHE A 474 10.96 -46.30 -1.65
CA PHE A 474 12.04 -46.99 -2.37
C PHE A 474 12.94 -47.73 -1.38
N ALA A 475 12.81 -49.06 -1.34
CA ALA A 475 13.60 -49.93 -0.49
C ALA A 475 14.81 -50.54 -1.24
N GLY A 476 15.98 -50.55 -0.60
CA GLY A 476 17.22 -51.08 -1.15
C GLY A 476 18.47 -50.49 -0.47
N PRO A 477 19.68 -51.02 -0.73
CA PRO A 477 20.91 -50.45 -0.18
C PRO A 477 21.18 -49.02 -0.70
N THR A 478 22.11 -48.31 -0.07
CA THR A 478 22.57 -47.00 -0.57
C THR A 478 23.31 -47.19 -1.90
N GLY A 479 23.23 -46.19 -2.79
CA GLY A 479 23.93 -46.22 -4.09
C GLY A 479 23.23 -46.97 -5.23
N VAL A 480 22.13 -47.69 -5.00
CA VAL A 480 21.43 -48.44 -6.08
C VAL A 480 20.57 -47.60 -7.03
N GLY A 481 20.59 -46.27 -6.90
CA GLY A 481 19.85 -45.36 -7.80
C GLY A 481 18.45 -44.94 -7.33
N LYS A 482 18.06 -45.22 -6.07
CA LYS A 482 16.75 -44.81 -5.51
C LYS A 482 16.46 -43.32 -5.69
N THR A 483 17.40 -42.46 -5.31
CA THR A 483 17.27 -41.00 -5.44
C THR A 483 17.29 -40.57 -6.91
N GLU A 484 18.04 -41.28 -7.75
CA GLU A 484 18.16 -40.97 -9.16
C GLU A 484 16.83 -41.22 -9.90
N VAL A 485 16.12 -42.31 -9.58
CA VAL A 485 14.76 -42.56 -10.09
C VAL A 485 13.84 -41.37 -9.79
N THR A 486 13.82 -40.88 -8.54
CA THR A 486 12.96 -39.76 -8.16
C THR A 486 13.37 -38.44 -8.85
N LYS A 487 14.67 -38.20 -9.00
CA LYS A 487 15.21 -37.00 -9.65
C LYS A 487 14.87 -36.98 -11.15
N GLN A 488 15.08 -38.10 -11.84
CA GLN A 488 14.74 -38.24 -13.26
C GLN A 488 13.23 -38.19 -13.48
N LEU A 489 12.45 -38.77 -12.57
CA LEU A 489 10.99 -38.68 -12.60
C LEU A 489 10.50 -37.24 -12.51
N ALA A 490 11.05 -36.45 -11.57
CA ALA A 490 10.72 -35.02 -11.46
C ALA A 490 11.08 -34.27 -12.75
N HIS A 491 12.27 -34.55 -13.31
CA HIS A 491 12.72 -33.96 -14.57
C HIS A 491 11.79 -34.25 -15.75
N PHE A 492 11.44 -35.52 -15.99
CA PHE A 492 10.57 -35.90 -17.10
C PHE A 492 9.12 -35.41 -16.95
N LEU A 493 8.65 -35.19 -15.72
CA LEU A 493 7.34 -34.62 -15.44
C LEU A 493 7.34 -33.08 -15.39
N GLY A 494 8.51 -32.44 -15.48
CA GLY A 494 8.65 -30.99 -15.37
C GLY A 494 8.35 -30.44 -13.97
N ASN A 495 8.49 -31.26 -12.93
CA ASN A 495 8.24 -30.87 -11.54
C ASN A 495 9.52 -30.43 -10.84
N ASN A 496 9.41 -29.53 -9.86
CA ASN A 496 10.52 -29.19 -8.97
C ASN A 496 10.89 -30.38 -8.07
N PHE A 497 12.19 -30.69 -7.98
CA PHE A 497 12.70 -31.74 -7.10
C PHE A 497 13.12 -31.15 -5.76
N ILE A 498 12.33 -31.41 -4.71
CA ILE A 498 12.63 -31.00 -3.34
C ILE A 498 13.14 -32.22 -2.58
N ARG A 499 14.32 -32.08 -1.95
CA ARG A 499 14.95 -33.15 -1.17
C ARG A 499 15.08 -32.73 0.28
N PHE A 500 14.60 -33.59 1.18
CA PHE A 500 14.83 -33.48 2.61
C PHE A 500 15.68 -34.67 3.08
N ASP A 501 16.81 -34.42 3.73
CA ASP A 501 17.65 -35.48 4.27
C ASP A 501 17.13 -35.96 5.63
N MET A 502 16.47 -37.12 5.65
CA MET A 502 15.87 -37.65 6.87
C MET A 502 16.88 -37.94 8.00
N SER A 503 18.18 -38.04 7.69
CA SER A 503 19.24 -38.20 8.68
C SER A 503 19.38 -36.96 9.57
N GLU A 504 19.04 -35.78 9.05
CA GLU A 504 19.07 -34.51 9.81
C GLU A 504 17.87 -34.34 10.76
N TYR A 505 16.85 -35.21 10.64
CA TYR A 505 15.59 -35.14 11.39
C TYR A 505 15.41 -36.28 12.40
N MET A 506 16.50 -36.93 12.80
CA MET A 506 16.46 -38.01 13.80
C MET A 506 16.07 -37.51 15.20
N GLU A 507 16.43 -36.28 15.53
CA GLU A 507 16.12 -35.68 16.84
C GLU A 507 14.73 -35.06 16.87
N LYS A 508 14.03 -35.19 18.01
CA LYS A 508 12.67 -34.64 18.20
C LYS A 508 12.59 -33.14 17.91
N HIS A 509 13.64 -32.38 18.22
CA HIS A 509 13.70 -30.92 18.00
C HIS A 509 14.03 -30.55 16.54
N ALA A 510 14.57 -31.47 15.74
CA ALA A 510 14.79 -31.21 14.33
C ALA A 510 13.49 -31.31 13.52
N VAL A 511 12.53 -32.14 13.96
CA VAL A 511 11.22 -32.30 13.30
C VAL A 511 10.44 -30.99 13.21
N SER A 512 10.56 -30.11 14.21
CA SER A 512 9.94 -28.78 14.16
C SER A 512 10.51 -27.88 13.07
N ARG A 513 11.76 -28.09 12.62
CA ARG A 513 12.30 -27.38 11.44
C ARG A 513 11.66 -27.88 10.14
N LEU A 514 11.22 -29.13 10.08
CA LEU A 514 10.59 -29.71 8.89
C LEU A 514 9.11 -29.30 8.79
N VAL A 515 8.35 -29.42 9.88
CA VAL A 515 6.88 -29.27 9.89
C VAL A 515 6.42 -27.91 10.43
N GLY A 516 7.28 -27.21 11.18
CA GLY A 516 6.94 -25.99 11.91
C GLY A 516 7.00 -26.22 13.42
N ALA A 517 7.35 -25.19 14.18
CA ALA A 517 7.35 -25.27 15.64
C ALA A 517 5.90 -25.34 16.17
N PRO A 518 5.64 -26.04 17.28
CA PRO A 518 4.32 -26.02 17.91
C PRO A 518 4.03 -24.66 18.60
N PRO A 519 2.74 -24.33 18.85
CA PRO A 519 2.37 -23.10 19.54
C PRO A 519 3.12 -22.90 20.85
N GLY A 520 3.77 -21.75 21.02
CA GLY A 520 4.53 -21.40 22.23
C GLY A 520 6.04 -21.63 22.16
N TYR A 521 6.55 -22.14 21.04
CA TYR A 521 8.00 -22.25 20.77
C TYR A 521 8.47 -21.19 19.75
N VAL A 522 9.75 -20.83 19.81
CA VAL A 522 10.38 -19.89 18.85
C VAL A 522 10.25 -20.47 17.44
N GLY A 523 9.79 -19.65 16.49
CA GLY A 523 9.52 -20.07 15.10
C GLY A 523 8.12 -20.65 14.87
N TYR A 524 7.17 -20.53 15.81
CA TYR A 524 5.78 -20.97 15.61
C TYR A 524 5.06 -20.23 14.45
N GLU A 525 5.45 -18.98 14.19
CA GLU A 525 4.86 -18.17 13.12
C GLU A 525 5.51 -18.39 11.75
N GLU A 526 6.66 -19.08 11.72
CA GLU A 526 7.38 -19.45 10.51
C GLU A 526 6.97 -20.87 10.12
N GLY A 527 6.78 -21.13 8.83
CA GLY A 527 6.48 -22.48 8.38
C GLY A 527 7.71 -23.39 8.54
N GLY A 528 7.49 -24.70 8.61
CA GLY A 528 8.59 -25.64 8.45
C GLY A 528 9.11 -25.68 7.02
N LEU A 529 10.36 -26.12 6.83
CA LEU A 529 11.00 -26.27 5.52
C LEU A 529 10.18 -27.08 4.52
N LEU A 530 9.38 -28.04 4.98
CA LEU A 530 8.46 -28.80 4.12
C LEU A 530 7.21 -28.00 3.79
N THR A 531 6.60 -27.36 4.78
CA THR A 531 5.33 -26.63 4.62
C THR A 531 5.47 -25.29 3.90
N GLU A 532 6.68 -24.72 3.84
CA GLU A 532 6.95 -23.52 3.04
C GLU A 532 7.30 -23.87 1.59
N ALA A 533 7.89 -25.05 1.37
CA ALA A 533 8.31 -25.49 0.03
C ALA A 533 7.18 -26.15 -0.78
N VAL A 534 6.06 -26.49 -0.13
CA VAL A 534 4.86 -27.14 -0.71
C VAL A 534 3.66 -26.24 -0.49
#